data_AF-A0A4Y2IX26-F1
#
_entry.id   AF-A0A4Y2IX26-F1
#
_cell.length_a   1.000
_cell.length_b   1.000
_cell.length_c   1.000
_cell.angle_alpha   90.00
_cell.angle_beta   90.00
_cell.angle_gamma   90.00
#
_symmetry.space_group_name_H-M   'P 1'
#
loop_
_entity.id
_entity.type
_entity.pdbx_description
1 polymer ?
#
loop_
_entity_poly.entity_id
_entity_poly.type
_entity_poly.pdbx_seq_one_letter_code
_entity_poly.pdbx_strand_id
1 'polypeptide(L)'
;MPGAKDRVSVKENEYKQKCPEIKIVFSTFCCLCPKWCILAGAPGTHAVCLCVIHQNVYLLASVLNLHHKEAIHQLIDKIVCSRDNRAFMLHCYTDCPNNSESLKNYLSDLLKDYDEEVEIQFSQWINDVRMKLQTMTLPVEEFIELVTEKIVALIPHSYISKIQSSYLQKRKENLKDDECLIKMEFAKNYNFVQQNEVQS
;
A
#
# COMPACT_ATOMS: atom_id res chain seq x y z
N MET A 1 19.11 6.32 8.06
CA MET A 1 18.33 5.83 9.21
C MET A 1 19.14 4.76 9.92
N PRO A 2 19.21 4.74 11.26
CA PRO A 2 19.98 3.71 11.98
C PRO A 2 19.41 2.31 11.72
N GLY A 3 20.30 1.34 11.59
CA GLY A 3 19.95 -0.06 11.33
C GLY A 3 19.21 -0.69 12.51
N ALA A 4 18.62 -1.87 12.30
CA ALA A 4 17.91 -2.59 13.35
C ALA A 4 18.80 -2.89 14.58
N LYS A 5 20.10 -3.18 14.35
CA LYS A 5 21.09 -3.38 15.42
C LYS A 5 21.24 -2.14 16.32
N ASP A 6 21.28 -0.95 15.71
CA ASP A 6 21.47 0.32 16.43
C ASP A 6 20.30 0.64 17.38
N ARG A 7 19.08 0.17 17.06
CA ARG A 7 17.89 0.41 17.89
C ARG A 7 17.81 -0.54 19.09
N VAL A 8 18.29 -1.77 18.95
CA VAL A 8 18.32 -2.73 20.07
C VAL A 8 19.37 -2.32 21.11
N SER A 9 20.53 -1.85 20.65
CA SER A 9 21.57 -1.33 21.54
C SER A 9 21.11 -0.09 22.32
N VAL A 10 20.30 0.79 21.72
CA VAL A 10 19.71 1.93 22.43
C VAL A 10 18.80 1.48 23.57
N LYS A 11 17.90 0.51 23.32
CA LYS A 11 17.01 -0.02 24.37
C LYS A 11 17.75 -0.80 25.45
N GLU A 12 18.81 -1.52 25.10
CA GLU A 12 19.67 -2.20 26.10
C GLU A 12 20.32 -1.17 27.04
N ASN A 13 20.82 -0.07 26.49
CA ASN A 13 21.43 1.00 27.28
C ASN A 13 20.42 1.68 28.20
N GLU A 14 19.19 1.95 27.71
CA GLU A 14 18.10 2.47 28.55
C GLU A 14 17.72 1.50 29.68
N TYR A 15 17.68 0.19 29.39
CA TYR A 15 17.41 -0.83 30.39
C TYR A 15 18.49 -0.86 31.48
N LYS A 16 19.78 -0.83 31.10
CA LYS A 16 20.90 -0.79 32.05
C LYS A 16 20.88 0.45 32.94
N GLN A 17 20.37 1.58 32.43
CA GLN A 17 20.19 2.79 33.23
C GLN A 17 19.02 2.68 34.22
N LYS A 18 17.91 2.04 33.82
CA LYS A 18 16.71 1.87 34.67
C LYS A 18 16.86 0.78 35.73
N CYS A 19 17.65 -0.26 35.47
CA CYS A 19 17.86 -1.41 36.35
C CYS A 19 19.36 -1.72 36.52
N PRO A 20 20.14 -0.82 37.14
CA PRO A 20 21.60 -0.96 37.24
C PRO A 20 22.06 -2.18 38.05
N GLU A 21 21.22 -2.67 38.96
CA GLU A 21 21.45 -3.87 39.76
C GLU A 21 21.38 -5.18 38.94
N ILE A 22 20.69 -5.17 37.80
CA ILE A 22 20.57 -6.35 36.92
C ILE A 22 21.67 -6.30 35.87
N LYS A 23 22.74 -7.08 36.10
CA LYS A 23 23.81 -7.26 35.11
C LYS A 23 23.36 -8.17 33.98
N ILE A 24 22.88 -7.57 32.89
CA ILE A 24 22.54 -8.27 31.65
C ILE A 24 23.54 -7.92 30.53
N VAL A 25 23.92 -8.93 29.75
CA VAL A 25 24.71 -8.78 28.53
C VAL A 25 23.79 -8.75 27.30
N PHE A 26 24.21 -8.08 26.23
CA PHE A 26 23.39 -7.84 25.03
C PHE A 26 22.78 -9.12 24.44
N SER A 27 23.52 -10.23 24.43
CA SER A 27 23.01 -11.52 23.95
C SER A 27 21.83 -12.00 24.79
N THR A 28 21.92 -11.92 26.11
CA THR A 28 20.85 -12.30 27.03
C THR A 28 19.66 -11.35 26.90
N PHE A 29 19.90 -10.05 26.76
CA PHE A 29 18.84 -9.06 26.51
C PHE A 29 18.06 -9.37 25.22
N CYS A 30 18.77 -9.71 24.14
CA CYS A 30 18.16 -10.15 22.88
C CYS A 30 17.36 -11.45 23.04
N CYS A 31 17.86 -12.43 23.81
CA CYS A 31 17.18 -13.70 24.05
C CYS A 31 15.92 -13.57 24.92
N LEU A 32 15.85 -12.55 25.79
CA LEU A 32 14.67 -12.25 26.59
C LEU A 32 13.59 -11.51 25.80
N CYS A 33 13.93 -10.94 24.64
CA CYS A 33 12.93 -10.39 23.73
C CYS A 33 12.03 -11.54 23.25
N PRO A 34 10.71 -11.48 23.48
CA PRO A 34 9.82 -12.55 23.03
C PRO A 34 9.95 -12.75 21.52
N LYS A 35 9.96 -14.02 21.07
CA LYS A 35 10.16 -14.34 19.64
C LYS A 35 9.14 -13.69 18.71
N TRP A 36 7.96 -13.35 19.23
CA TRP A 36 6.88 -12.66 18.50
C TRP A 36 7.01 -11.13 18.52
N CYS A 37 7.98 -10.57 19.24
CA CYS A 37 8.26 -9.14 19.25
C CYS A 37 9.24 -8.79 18.13
N ILE A 38 8.71 -8.42 16.97
CA ILE A 38 9.50 -7.97 15.82
C ILE A 38 9.66 -6.46 15.89
N LEU A 39 10.89 -5.97 15.72
CA LEU A 39 11.19 -4.55 15.77
C LEU A 39 10.78 -3.85 14.47
N ALA A 40 10.24 -2.63 14.59
CA ALA A 40 9.92 -1.77 13.47
C ALA A 40 11.18 -1.50 12.62
N GLY A 41 11.13 -1.90 11.34
CA GLY A 41 12.25 -1.84 10.40
C GLY A 41 12.77 -3.20 9.92
N ALA A 42 12.26 -4.33 10.44
CA ALA A 42 12.49 -5.63 9.83
C ALA A 42 11.81 -5.71 8.44
N PRO A 43 12.39 -6.42 7.46
CA PRO A 43 11.73 -6.65 6.16
C PRO A 43 10.30 -7.19 6.37
N GLY A 44 9.31 -6.56 5.74
CA GLY A 44 7.88 -6.89 5.94
C GLY A 44 7.16 -6.04 7.00
N THR A 45 7.85 -5.16 7.74
CA THR A 45 7.23 -4.18 8.66
C THR A 45 6.87 -2.84 7.99
N HIS A 46 6.94 -2.78 6.67
CA HIS A 46 6.65 -1.56 5.92
C HIS A 46 5.15 -1.27 5.95
N ALA A 47 4.77 -0.02 6.24
CA ALA A 47 3.40 0.49 6.15
C ALA A 47 2.95 0.66 4.68
N VAL A 48 3.17 -0.38 3.87
CA VAL A 48 2.78 -0.43 2.47
C VAL A 48 1.49 -1.22 2.40
N CYS A 49 0.49 -0.66 1.72
CA CYS A 49 -0.76 -1.37 1.50
C CYS A 49 -0.52 -2.51 0.48
N LEU A 50 -0.71 -3.76 0.92
CA LEU A 50 -0.62 -4.96 0.10
C LEU A 50 -2.01 -5.52 -0.26
N CYS A 51 -3.04 -4.66 -0.33
CA CYS A 51 -4.38 -5.12 -0.66
C CYS A 51 -4.53 -5.44 -2.14
N VAL A 52 -5.60 -6.19 -2.47
CA VAL A 52 -5.97 -6.53 -3.85
C VAL A 52 -6.19 -5.29 -4.71
N ILE A 53 -6.74 -4.23 -4.12
CA ILE A 53 -7.09 -2.99 -4.81
C ILE A 53 -5.83 -2.30 -5.35
N HIS A 54 -4.80 -2.14 -4.50
CA HIS A 54 -3.53 -1.56 -4.93
C HIS A 54 -2.77 -2.49 -5.88
N GLN A 55 -2.68 -3.78 -5.57
CA GLN A 55 -1.90 -4.71 -6.39
C GLN A 55 -2.47 -4.90 -7.78
N ASN A 56 -3.79 -5.00 -7.93
CA ASN A 56 -4.39 -5.09 -9.26
C ASN A 56 -4.14 -3.83 -10.09
N VAL A 57 -4.19 -2.65 -9.48
CA VAL A 57 -3.84 -1.40 -10.19
C VAL A 57 -2.37 -1.38 -10.58
N TYR A 58 -1.44 -1.83 -9.72
CA TYR A 58 -0.01 -1.93 -10.10
C TYR A 58 0.19 -2.88 -11.28
N LEU A 59 -0.50 -4.02 -11.31
CA LEU A 59 -0.40 -4.98 -12.41
C LEU A 59 -0.96 -4.39 -13.71
N LEU A 60 -2.13 -3.75 -13.68
CA LEU A 60 -2.71 -3.09 -14.86
C LEU A 60 -1.81 -1.94 -15.36
N ALA A 61 -1.29 -1.11 -14.46
CA ALA A 61 -0.39 -0.02 -14.79
C ALA A 61 0.91 -0.53 -15.44
N SER A 62 1.40 -1.72 -15.05
CA SER A 62 2.62 -2.29 -15.65
C SER A 62 2.46 -2.60 -17.14
N VAL A 63 1.26 -2.94 -17.60
CA VAL A 63 0.95 -3.18 -19.02
C VAL A 63 1.00 -1.88 -19.82
N LEU A 64 0.65 -0.76 -19.18
CA LEU A 64 0.76 0.58 -19.73
C LEU A 64 2.19 1.15 -19.64
N ASN A 65 3.18 0.34 -19.24
CA ASN A 65 4.55 0.77 -18.92
C ASN A 65 4.64 1.84 -17.80
N LEU A 66 3.65 1.86 -16.91
CA LEU A 66 3.56 2.77 -15.77
C LEU A 66 4.04 2.05 -14.50
N HIS A 67 5.36 1.89 -14.35
CA HIS A 67 5.95 1.04 -13.30
C HIS A 67 6.11 1.69 -11.93
N HIS A 68 5.91 3.01 -11.81
CA HIS A 68 6.17 3.74 -10.58
C HIS A 68 4.88 4.20 -9.90
N LYS A 69 4.89 4.25 -8.56
CA LYS A 69 3.76 4.75 -7.76
C LYS A 69 3.26 6.12 -8.22
N GLU A 70 4.17 6.98 -8.67
CA GLU A 70 3.82 8.30 -9.19
C GLU A 70 3.02 8.24 -10.49
N ALA A 71 3.21 7.21 -11.31
CA ALA A 71 2.43 7.04 -12.52
C ALA A 71 0.96 6.69 -12.21
N ILE A 72 0.70 5.93 -11.15
CA ILE A 72 -0.68 5.69 -10.68
C ILE A 72 -1.31 6.95 -10.11
N HIS A 73 -0.52 7.78 -9.42
CA HIS A 73 -0.99 9.10 -9.00
C HIS A 73 -1.40 9.97 -10.20
N GLN A 74 -0.67 9.90 -11.32
CA GLN A 74 -1.05 10.61 -12.54
C GLN A 74 -2.40 10.12 -13.10
N LEU A 75 -2.69 8.81 -13.04
CA LEU A 75 -4.00 8.28 -13.43
C LEU A 75 -5.12 8.79 -12.52
N ILE A 76 -4.86 8.86 -11.20
CA ILE A 76 -5.80 9.45 -10.24
C ILE A 76 -6.05 10.93 -10.56
N ASP A 77 -4.99 11.69 -10.87
CA ASP A 77 -5.07 13.12 -11.20
C ASP A 77 -5.88 13.40 -12.49
N LYS A 78 -6.09 12.39 -13.36
CA LYS A 78 -7.02 12.48 -14.50
C LYS A 78 -8.49 12.42 -14.09
N ILE A 79 -8.82 11.86 -12.93
CA ILE A 79 -10.19 11.77 -12.41
C ILE A 79 -10.47 12.86 -11.37
N VAL A 80 -9.52 13.15 -10.47
CA VAL A 80 -9.72 14.10 -9.37
C VAL A 80 -8.90 15.37 -9.56
N CYS A 81 -9.50 16.49 -9.17
CA CYS A 81 -8.87 17.80 -9.27
C CYS A 81 -7.83 18.05 -8.17
N SER A 82 -7.92 17.34 -7.04
CA SER A 82 -6.95 17.43 -5.94
C SER A 82 -6.95 16.15 -5.10
N ARG A 83 -5.77 15.57 -4.92
CA ARG A 83 -5.54 14.38 -4.07
C ARG A 83 -5.62 14.64 -2.56
N ASP A 84 -5.58 15.89 -2.14
CA ASP A 84 -5.66 16.27 -0.72
C ASP A 84 -7.08 16.68 -0.30
N ASN A 85 -7.94 16.99 -1.27
CA ASN A 85 -9.32 17.33 -1.01
C ASN A 85 -10.14 16.08 -0.69
N ARG A 86 -10.66 16.02 0.53
CA ARG A 86 -11.51 14.92 1.03
C ARG A 86 -12.74 14.67 0.15
N ALA A 87 -13.39 15.72 -0.35
CA ALA A 87 -14.62 15.58 -1.14
C ALA A 87 -14.35 14.88 -2.47
N PHE A 88 -13.29 15.29 -3.19
CA PHE A 88 -12.90 14.66 -4.44
C PHE A 88 -12.44 13.21 -4.25
N MET A 89 -11.68 12.96 -3.18
CA MET A 89 -11.15 11.61 -2.92
C MET A 89 -12.16 10.62 -2.35
N LEU A 90 -13.29 11.08 -1.80
CA LEU A 90 -14.34 10.20 -1.25
C LEU A 90 -15.62 10.18 -2.10
N HIS A 91 -15.52 10.52 -3.38
CA HIS A 91 -16.63 10.51 -4.34
C HIS A 91 -17.81 11.42 -3.96
N CYS A 92 -17.55 12.52 -3.24
CA CYS A 92 -18.54 13.58 -3.04
C CYS A 92 -18.48 14.54 -4.26
N TYR A 93 -18.98 14.07 -5.39
CA TYR A 93 -18.96 14.77 -6.67
C TYR A 93 -20.01 15.87 -6.71
N THR A 94 -19.59 17.14 -6.64
CA THR A 94 -20.44 18.25 -7.12
C THR A 94 -19.73 19.19 -8.09
N ASP A 95 -18.39 19.38 -8.02
CA ASP A 95 -17.76 20.52 -8.75
C ASP A 95 -16.39 20.26 -9.41
N CYS A 96 -15.97 19.00 -9.65
CA CYS A 96 -14.68 18.73 -10.34
C CYS A 96 -14.89 18.59 -11.87
N PRO A 97 -14.17 19.37 -12.72
CA PRO A 97 -14.19 19.19 -14.18
C PRO A 97 -13.60 17.86 -14.65
N ASN A 98 -12.67 17.28 -13.88
CA ASN A 98 -12.12 15.95 -14.17
C ASN A 98 -13.09 14.87 -13.70
N ASN A 99 -13.17 13.78 -14.46
CA ASN A 99 -14.04 12.64 -14.18
C ASN A 99 -13.47 11.35 -14.82
N SER A 100 -14.21 10.25 -14.70
CA SER A 100 -13.83 8.98 -15.33
C SER A 100 -13.61 9.10 -16.84
N GLU A 101 -14.38 9.94 -17.54
CA GLU A 101 -14.27 10.14 -18.98
C GLU A 101 -12.93 10.78 -19.37
N SER A 102 -12.44 11.70 -18.53
CA SER A 102 -11.13 12.32 -18.73
C SER A 102 -9.99 11.31 -18.67
N LEU A 103 -10.11 10.29 -17.81
CA LEU A 103 -9.16 9.18 -17.78
C LEU A 103 -9.31 8.26 -18.99
N LYS A 104 -10.54 7.92 -19.39
CA LYS A 104 -10.78 7.07 -20.58
C LYS A 104 -10.15 7.67 -21.83
N ASN A 105 -10.40 8.96 -22.10
CA ASN A 105 -9.81 9.66 -23.23
C ASN A 105 -8.27 9.61 -23.20
N TYR A 106 -7.67 9.82 -22.03
CA TYR A 106 -6.22 9.71 -21.88
C TYR A 106 -5.70 8.30 -22.18
N LEU A 107 -6.42 7.25 -21.75
CA LEU A 107 -6.03 5.86 -22.01
C LEU A 107 -6.23 5.48 -23.49
N SER A 108 -7.32 5.94 -24.12
CA SER A 108 -7.55 5.77 -25.56
C SER A 108 -6.43 6.43 -26.37
N ASP A 109 -6.02 7.65 -26.01
CA ASP A 109 -4.88 8.34 -26.66
C ASP A 109 -3.56 7.60 -26.45
N LEU A 110 -3.37 6.98 -25.28
CA LEU A 110 -2.16 6.20 -24.95
C LEU A 110 -2.09 4.88 -25.73
N LEU A 111 -3.25 4.30 -26.05
CA LEU A 111 -3.38 2.99 -26.71
C LEU A 111 -3.80 3.10 -28.18
N LYS A 112 -3.90 4.31 -28.75
CA LYS A 112 -4.37 4.56 -30.12
C LYS A 112 -3.61 3.83 -31.24
N ASP A 113 -2.36 3.44 -30.97
CA ASP A 113 -1.51 2.75 -31.94
C ASP A 113 -1.69 1.22 -31.89
N TYR A 114 -2.50 0.72 -30.95
CA TYR A 114 -2.92 -0.68 -30.92
C TYR A 114 -4.02 -0.90 -31.95
N ASP A 115 -3.94 -2.02 -32.67
CA ASP A 115 -4.98 -2.45 -33.59
C ASP A 115 -6.25 -2.84 -32.80
N GLU A 116 -7.43 -2.53 -33.33
CA GLU A 116 -8.73 -2.84 -32.69
C GLU A 116 -8.92 -4.36 -32.51
N GLU A 117 -8.25 -5.18 -33.33
CA GLU A 117 -8.27 -6.64 -33.21
C GLU A 117 -7.26 -7.20 -32.19
N VAL A 118 -6.39 -6.36 -31.61
CA VAL A 118 -5.39 -6.80 -30.64
C VAL A 118 -6.00 -6.88 -29.24
N GLU A 119 -5.85 -8.04 -28.62
CA GLU A 119 -6.21 -8.20 -27.22
C GLU A 119 -5.01 -7.92 -26.30
N ILE A 120 -5.27 -7.19 -25.21
CA ILE A 120 -4.30 -6.87 -24.18
C ILE A 120 -4.27 -8.01 -23.15
N GLN A 121 -3.11 -8.65 -23.02
CA GLN A 121 -2.85 -9.64 -21.99
C GLN A 121 -2.31 -8.98 -20.71
N PHE A 122 -2.92 -9.27 -19.56
CA PHE A 122 -2.54 -8.73 -18.27
C PHE A 122 -2.74 -9.75 -17.15
N SER A 123 -2.22 -9.47 -15.95
CA SER A 123 -2.43 -10.31 -14.77
C SER A 123 -3.22 -9.54 -13.70
N GLN A 124 -4.10 -10.24 -12.97
CA GLN A 124 -4.77 -9.67 -11.80
C GLN A 124 -5.03 -10.72 -10.73
N TRP A 125 -5.10 -10.29 -9.48
CA TRP A 125 -5.51 -11.13 -8.37
C TRP A 125 -7.03 -11.23 -8.31
N ILE A 126 -7.53 -12.47 -8.23
CA ILE A 126 -8.96 -12.77 -8.12
C ILE A 126 -9.25 -13.63 -6.88
N ASN A 127 -10.50 -13.58 -6.43
CA ASN A 127 -10.98 -14.26 -5.22
C ASN A 127 -12.18 -15.17 -5.53
N ASP A 128 -11.92 -16.39 -6.00
CA ASP A 128 -12.97 -17.39 -6.25
C ASP A 128 -13.19 -18.33 -5.04
N VAL A 129 -12.12 -18.63 -4.30
CA VAL A 129 -12.09 -19.50 -3.09
C VAL A 129 -10.82 -19.20 -2.28
N ARG A 130 -9.71 -19.04 -3.00
CA ARG A 130 -8.41 -18.58 -2.50
C ARG A 130 -7.92 -17.48 -3.42
N MET A 131 -7.16 -16.53 -2.87
CA MET A 131 -6.49 -15.52 -3.67
C MET A 131 -5.52 -16.21 -4.63
N LYS A 132 -5.68 -15.96 -5.93
CA LYS A 132 -4.78 -16.45 -6.98
C LYS A 132 -4.52 -15.35 -8.01
N LEU A 133 -3.30 -15.33 -8.54
CA LEU A 133 -2.95 -14.49 -9.68
C LEU A 133 -3.40 -15.19 -10.95
N GLN A 134 -4.20 -14.52 -11.77
CA GLN A 134 -4.69 -15.06 -13.03
C GLN A 134 -4.32 -14.12 -14.18
N THR A 135 -3.85 -14.71 -15.28
CA THR A 135 -3.66 -14.02 -16.55
C THR A 135 -4.99 -13.94 -17.29
N MET A 136 -5.32 -12.75 -17.76
CA MET A 136 -6.52 -12.45 -18.52
C MET A 136 -6.14 -11.71 -19.80
N THR A 137 -7.05 -11.75 -20.75
CA THR A 137 -6.91 -11.13 -22.06
C THR A 137 -8.23 -10.43 -22.36
N LEU A 138 -8.17 -9.16 -22.75
CA LEU A 138 -9.34 -8.35 -23.08
C LEU A 138 -9.07 -7.49 -24.31
N PRO A 139 -10.08 -7.16 -25.13
CA PRO A 139 -9.99 -6.09 -26.11
C PRO A 139 -9.57 -4.76 -25.47
N VAL A 140 -8.97 -3.87 -26.26
CA VAL A 140 -8.44 -2.57 -25.80
C VAL A 140 -9.50 -1.77 -25.03
N GLU A 141 -10.71 -1.68 -25.58
CA GLU A 141 -11.81 -0.89 -25.03
C GLU A 141 -12.29 -1.44 -23.69
N GLU A 142 -12.42 -2.76 -23.58
CA GLU A 142 -12.77 -3.43 -22.32
C GLU A 142 -11.66 -3.28 -21.28
N PHE A 143 -10.39 -3.29 -21.71
CA PHE A 143 -9.26 -3.03 -20.84
C PHE A 143 -9.25 -1.60 -20.30
N ILE A 144 -9.58 -0.59 -21.13
CA ILE A 144 -9.70 0.82 -20.71
C ILE A 144 -10.81 0.99 -19.66
N GLU A 145 -11.96 0.37 -19.86
CA GLU A 145 -13.05 0.34 -18.89
C GLU A 145 -12.61 -0.28 -17.56
N LEU A 146 -11.94 -1.43 -17.63
CA LEU A 146 -11.43 -2.13 -16.45
C LEU A 146 -10.44 -1.27 -15.67
N VAL A 147 -9.45 -0.66 -16.33
CA VAL A 147 -8.46 0.22 -15.69
C VAL A 147 -9.17 1.39 -15.02
N THR A 148 -10.12 2.02 -15.72
CA THR A 148 -10.90 3.15 -15.19
C THR A 148 -11.67 2.75 -13.94
N GLU A 149 -12.38 1.62 -13.96
CA GLU A 149 -13.11 1.09 -12.80
C GLU A 149 -12.19 0.86 -11.60
N LYS A 150 -11.02 0.24 -11.82
CA LYS A 150 -10.06 -0.03 -10.73
C LYS A 150 -9.42 1.24 -10.18
N ILE A 151 -9.16 2.25 -11.00
CA ILE A 151 -8.67 3.55 -10.53
C ILE A 151 -9.75 4.27 -9.71
N VAL A 152 -11.01 4.27 -10.16
CA VAL A 152 -12.14 4.82 -9.41
C VAL A 152 -12.24 4.16 -8.03
N ALA A 153 -12.18 2.83 -7.96
CA ALA A 153 -12.19 2.11 -6.69
C ALA A 153 -10.96 2.38 -5.81
N LEU A 154 -9.80 2.63 -6.42
CA LEU A 154 -8.55 2.92 -5.72
C LEU A 154 -8.55 4.29 -5.04
N ILE A 155 -9.18 5.31 -5.63
CA ILE A 155 -9.18 6.70 -5.14
C ILE A 155 -9.51 6.81 -3.63
N PRO A 156 -10.69 6.38 -3.15
CA PRO A 156 -11.04 6.49 -1.74
C PRO A 156 -10.15 5.63 -0.86
N HIS A 157 -9.77 4.44 -1.34
CA HIS A 157 -8.93 3.53 -0.59
C HIS A 157 -7.52 4.11 -0.35
N SER A 158 -6.91 4.68 -1.39
CA SER A 158 -5.61 5.35 -1.33
C SER A 158 -5.64 6.55 -0.38
N TYR A 159 -6.69 7.37 -0.46
CA TYR A 159 -6.86 8.51 0.45
C TYR A 159 -7.00 8.08 1.92
N ILE A 160 -7.88 7.12 2.20
CA ILE A 160 -8.09 6.60 3.56
C ILE A 160 -6.79 6.02 4.10
N SER A 161 -6.08 5.21 3.31
CA SER A 161 -4.79 4.62 3.70
C SER A 161 -3.74 5.70 4.02
N LYS A 162 -3.66 6.77 3.22
CA LYS A 162 -2.78 7.93 3.46
C LYS A 162 -3.15 8.63 4.77
N ILE A 163 -4.41 8.98 4.97
CA ILE A 163 -4.88 9.70 6.17
C ILE A 163 -4.66 8.86 7.44
N GLN A 164 -4.98 7.57 7.40
CA GLN A 164 -4.75 6.65 8.52
C GLN A 164 -3.26 6.53 8.85
N SER A 165 -2.40 6.42 7.84
CA SER A 165 -0.95 6.34 8.02
C SER A 165 -0.37 7.62 8.63
N SER A 166 -0.76 8.78 8.11
CA SER A 166 -0.35 10.08 8.65
C SER A 166 -0.83 10.30 10.08
N TYR A 167 -2.08 9.92 10.38
CA TYR A 167 -2.62 10.01 11.74
C TYR A 167 -1.88 9.09 12.72
N LEU A 168 -1.60 7.85 12.30
CA LEU A 168 -0.83 6.90 13.10
C LEU A 168 0.59 7.41 13.37
N GLN A 169 1.26 7.95 12.34
CA GLN A 169 2.59 8.55 12.50
C GLN A 169 2.57 9.70 13.48
N LYS A 170 1.61 10.63 13.34
CA LYS A 170 1.45 11.75 14.28
C LYS A 170 1.19 11.27 15.71
N ARG A 171 0.37 10.24 15.90
CA ARG A 171 0.14 9.64 17.22
C ARG A 171 1.40 9.01 17.81
N LYS A 172 2.19 8.33 16.98
CA LYS A 172 3.45 7.72 17.39
C LYS A 172 4.50 8.76 17.79
N GLU A 173 4.57 9.89 17.08
CA GLU A 173 5.50 10.99 17.37
C GLU A 173 5.13 11.78 18.64
N ASN A 174 3.86 11.74 19.05
CA ASN A 174 3.34 12.47 20.22
C ASN A 174 2.91 11.54 21.37
N LEU A 175 3.43 10.31 21.40
CA LEU A 175 3.09 9.32 22.42
C LEU A 175 3.78 9.70 23.75
N LYS A 176 3.04 9.64 24.86
CA LYS A 176 3.63 9.84 26.20
C LYS A 176 4.30 8.56 26.71
N ASP A 177 5.14 8.71 27.74
CA ASP A 177 5.89 7.60 28.35
C ASP A 177 4.98 6.53 29.00
N ASP A 178 3.77 6.90 29.38
CA ASP A 178 2.75 6.02 29.98
C ASP A 178 1.69 5.53 28.97
N GLU A 179 1.82 5.89 27.70
CA GLU A 179 0.90 5.51 26.65
C GLU A 179 1.51 4.44 25.74
N CYS A 180 0.69 3.54 25.21
CA CYS A 180 1.10 2.61 24.16
C CYS A 180 0.12 2.67 22.98
N LEU A 181 0.66 2.57 21.77
CA LEU A 181 -0.13 2.55 20.55
C LEU A 181 -0.23 1.10 20.04
N ILE A 182 -1.43 0.53 20.14
CA ILE A 182 -1.72 -0.81 19.64
C ILE A 182 -2.36 -0.68 18.27
N LYS A 183 -1.65 -1.13 17.23
CA LYS A 183 -2.21 -1.28 15.88
C LYS A 183 -2.57 -2.75 15.67
N MET A 184 -3.87 -3.03 15.53
CA MET A 184 -4.37 -4.36 15.24
C MET A 184 -4.74 -4.43 13.76
N GLU A 185 -4.14 -5.36 13.01
CA GLU A 185 -4.53 -5.67 11.64
C GLU A 185 -5.05 -7.10 11.59
N PHE A 186 -6.26 -7.27 11.06
CA PHE A 186 -6.81 -8.59 10.74
C PHE A 186 -6.29 -9.01 9.36
N ALA A 187 -5.01 -9.39 9.27
CA ALA A 187 -4.49 -10.00 8.04
C ALA A 187 -4.87 -11.49 8.06
N LYS A 188 -5.73 -11.96 7.13
CA LYS A 188 -6.08 -13.39 7.05
C LYS A 188 -4.95 -14.26 6.50
N ASN A 189 -3.90 -13.67 5.92
CA ASN A 189 -2.77 -14.39 5.33
C ASN A 189 -1.45 -14.01 6.02
N TYR A 190 -1.00 -14.86 6.94
CA TYR A 190 0.28 -14.73 7.66
C TYR A 190 1.40 -15.63 7.10
N ASN A 191 1.22 -16.23 5.92
CA ASN A 191 2.28 -16.96 5.23
C ASN A 191 2.75 -16.14 4.03
N PHE A 192 3.87 -15.44 4.18
CA PHE A 192 4.56 -14.79 3.08
C PHE A 192 5.40 -15.84 2.35
N VAL A 193 4.90 -16.34 1.22
CA VAL A 193 5.73 -17.17 0.33
C VAL A 193 6.45 -16.26 -0.67
N GLN A 194 5.92 -15.07 -0.95
CA GLN A 194 6.51 -14.12 -1.90
C GLN A 194 6.37 -12.66 -1.44
N GLN A 195 7.38 -11.82 -1.72
CA GLN A 195 7.24 -10.36 -1.59
C GLN A 195 6.11 -9.88 -2.52
N ASN A 196 5.14 -9.13 -1.97
CA ASN A 196 3.96 -8.57 -2.65
C ASN A 196 2.75 -9.50 -2.87
N GLU A 197 2.63 -10.62 -2.15
CA GLU A 197 1.35 -11.35 -2.10
C GLU A 197 0.24 -10.48 -1.50
N VAL A 198 -0.95 -10.56 -2.10
CA VAL A 198 -2.11 -9.79 -1.66
C VAL A 198 -2.60 -10.26 -0.29
N GLN A 199 -2.83 -9.29 0.60
CA GLN A 199 -3.48 -9.47 1.89
C GLN A 199 -4.97 -9.13 1.79
N SER A 200 -5.82 -10.06 2.23
CA SER A 200 -7.28 -9.90 2.41
C SER A 200 -7.68 -10.19 3.85
#